data_AF-A0A9W6DU70-F1
#
_entry.id   AF-A0A9W6DU70-F1
#
_cell.length_a   1.000
_cell.length_b   1.000
_cell.length_c   1.000
_cell.angle_alpha   90.00
_cell.angle_beta   90.00
_cell.angle_gamma   90.00
#
_symmetry.space_group_name_H-M   'P 1'
#
loop_
_entity.id
_entity.type
_entity.pdbx_description
1 polymer ?
#
loop_
_entity_poly.entity_id
_entity_poly.type
_entity_poly.pdbx_seq_one_letter_code
_entity_poly.pdbx_strand_id
1 'polypeptide(L)'
;MLSTLPGELLLLIASFLDSHTDTLRLASCCRAFYSLLLPKVFTSLDLTEDRNGDLSHLVHTLASKLSLAQEVRTLRITCAWRPTSGVRYKQELTLGVLAAALGSDDNEKLSAWTRELMGQEVNDAWIVLLLALLPNLEDLVLEICDSSKYTLQWLGSIAQNGTSSPILSKLRILTVDCSDVDGGLSSAHFLPILRLPSLRSFYGYMICDGGSSDEEYAEDQDFDAASYVPGNVGYSNVTHIRLLSSCSRRGFADLIGATKALESFILEHAQNPSYADDEEIYVSRYYHPLRRHQATLQTLTLTHESTNYYSCYQGHEYDYIGSFAGFSALKELRLQVPQILDWDEDWDDLDKSSKNTLSDVLPSSLQRLILDGLEREHLTALFSSFEDLLSGGKHRCPSLTYVEVKGNWMHVHQSTEESNAKPRPIPAMLEEFADFKVKLELLCSASGVEFHLRDLHVEDIMEKNRLYT
;
A
#
# COMPACT_ATOMS: atom_id res chain seq x y z
N MET A 1 -3.75 -9.22 44.35
CA MET A 1 -4.09 -7.78 44.26
C MET A 1 -4.74 -7.40 42.92
N LEU A 2 -4.39 -8.00 41.78
CA LEU A 2 -5.14 -7.74 40.52
C LEU A 2 -6.57 -8.32 40.53
N SER A 3 -6.82 -9.43 41.25
CA SER A 3 -8.12 -10.11 41.32
C SER A 3 -9.22 -9.34 42.09
N THR A 4 -8.88 -8.21 42.72
CA THR A 4 -9.82 -7.35 43.45
C THR A 4 -10.26 -6.13 42.64
N LEU A 5 -9.72 -5.95 41.43
CA LEU A 5 -10.10 -4.85 40.54
C LEU A 5 -11.44 -5.17 39.84
N PRO A 6 -12.28 -4.14 39.58
CA PRO A 6 -13.44 -4.25 38.70
C PRO A 6 -13.06 -4.77 37.31
N GLY A 7 -13.99 -5.47 36.66
CA GLY A 7 -13.75 -6.09 35.35
C GLY A 7 -13.41 -5.07 34.27
N GLU A 8 -13.98 -3.88 34.34
CA GLU A 8 -13.73 -2.77 33.43
C GLU A 8 -12.27 -2.29 33.50
N LEU A 9 -11.69 -2.23 34.70
CA LEU A 9 -10.29 -1.85 34.88
C LEU A 9 -9.36 -2.95 34.36
N LEU A 10 -9.73 -4.22 34.51
CA LEU A 10 -8.95 -5.34 33.97
C LEU A 10 -8.98 -5.36 32.44
N LEU A 11 -10.11 -5.05 31.81
CA LEU A 11 -10.22 -4.90 30.35
C LEU A 11 -9.41 -3.71 29.85
N LEU A 12 -9.42 -2.60 30.59
CA LEU A 12 -8.59 -1.43 30.26
C LEU A 12 -7.09 -1.76 30.37
N ILE A 13 -6.66 -2.45 31.43
CA ILE A 13 -5.27 -2.91 31.56
C ILE A 13 -4.89 -3.82 30.39
N ALA A 14 -5.76 -4.78 30.05
CA ALA A 14 -5.54 -5.68 28.93
C ALA A 14 -5.49 -4.94 27.57
N SER A 15 -6.14 -3.77 27.44
CA SER A 15 -6.07 -2.97 26.21
C SER A 15 -4.72 -2.27 25.99
N PHE A 16 -3.87 -2.18 27.03
CA PHE A 16 -2.49 -1.71 26.92
C PHE A 16 -1.48 -2.85 26.69
N LEU A 17 -1.95 -4.10 26.58
CA LEU A 17 -1.09 -5.22 26.19
C LEU A 17 -1.12 -5.34 24.68
N ASP A 18 -0.06 -4.89 24.02
CA ASP A 18 0.04 -4.92 22.56
C ASP A 18 0.26 -6.35 22.02
N SER A 19 0.75 -7.26 22.86
CA SER A 19 0.99 -8.66 22.49
C SER A 19 -0.23 -9.55 22.78
N HIS A 20 -0.67 -10.28 21.74
CA HIS A 20 -1.65 -11.37 21.87
C HIS A 20 -1.21 -12.38 22.95
N THR A 21 0.07 -12.77 22.94
CA THR A 21 0.63 -13.75 23.87
C THR A 21 0.56 -13.25 25.31
N ASP A 22 0.84 -11.98 25.57
CA ASP A 22 0.78 -11.42 26.93
C ASP A 22 -0.66 -11.32 27.44
N THR A 23 -1.59 -10.94 26.56
CA THR A 23 -3.03 -10.92 26.88
C THR A 23 -3.54 -12.32 27.21
N LEU A 24 -3.13 -13.33 26.44
CA LEU A 24 -3.47 -14.73 26.69
C LEU A 24 -2.86 -15.26 28.01
N ARG A 25 -1.61 -14.90 28.30
CA ARG A 25 -0.95 -15.25 29.57
C ARG A 25 -1.66 -14.63 30.76
N LEU A 26 -2.07 -13.37 30.65
CA LEU A 26 -2.86 -12.70 31.68
C LEU A 26 -4.22 -13.38 31.87
N ALA A 27 -4.93 -13.70 30.78
CA ALA A 27 -6.18 -14.46 30.83
C ALA A 27 -6.00 -15.81 31.51
N SER A 28 -4.85 -16.46 31.34
CA SER A 28 -4.54 -17.78 31.90
C SER A 28 -4.19 -17.77 33.39
N CYS A 29 -3.97 -16.60 34.01
CA CYS A 29 -3.54 -16.51 35.41
C CYS A 29 -4.60 -16.97 36.42
N CYS A 30 -5.90 -16.77 36.13
CA CYS A 30 -6.98 -17.28 36.98
C CYS A 30 -8.29 -17.43 36.21
N ARG A 31 -9.24 -18.21 36.77
CA ARG A 31 -10.53 -18.47 36.11
C ARG A 31 -11.36 -17.21 35.84
N ALA A 32 -11.31 -16.23 36.75
CA ALA A 32 -12.04 -14.97 36.59
C ALA A 32 -11.47 -14.14 35.43
N PHE A 33 -10.14 -14.09 35.30
CA PHE A 33 -9.48 -13.41 34.19
C PHE A 33 -9.72 -14.15 32.89
N TYR A 34 -9.70 -15.47 32.92
CA TYR A 34 -9.99 -16.28 31.76
C TYR A 34 -11.38 -15.98 31.19
N SER A 35 -12.43 -15.99 32.02
CA SER A 35 -13.78 -15.68 31.53
C SER A 35 -13.94 -14.26 31.00
N LEU A 36 -13.22 -13.30 31.58
CA LEU A 36 -13.36 -11.88 31.25
C LEU A 36 -12.51 -11.47 30.04
N LEU A 37 -11.27 -11.94 29.96
CA LEU A 37 -10.27 -11.49 29.00
C LEU A 37 -10.20 -12.39 27.75
N LEU A 38 -10.69 -13.64 27.81
CA LEU A 38 -10.67 -14.53 26.65
C LEU A 38 -11.37 -13.93 25.41
N PRO A 39 -12.57 -13.30 25.50
CA PRO A 39 -13.16 -12.61 24.35
C PRO A 39 -12.22 -11.56 23.73
N LYS A 40 -11.51 -10.80 24.58
CA LYS A 40 -10.57 -9.76 24.16
C LYS A 40 -9.34 -10.34 23.46
N VAL A 41 -8.86 -11.51 23.91
CA VAL A 41 -7.76 -12.25 23.24
C VAL A 41 -8.15 -12.61 21.81
N PHE A 42 -9.40 -13.00 21.58
CA PHE A 42 -9.88 -13.36 20.25
C PHE A 42 -10.22 -12.16 19.36
N THR A 43 -10.21 -10.92 19.88
CA THR A 43 -10.49 -9.74 19.06
C THR A 43 -9.46 -9.54 17.95
N SER A 44 -8.19 -9.84 18.23
CA SER A 44 -7.08 -9.76 17.27
C SER A 44 -6.32 -11.08 17.25
N LEU A 45 -6.31 -11.72 16.09
CA LEU A 45 -5.60 -12.96 15.85
C LEU A 45 -4.42 -12.69 14.92
N ASP A 46 -3.23 -13.03 15.41
CA ASP A 46 -2.00 -12.96 14.63
C ASP A 46 -1.41 -14.37 14.52
N LEU A 47 -1.39 -14.90 13.31
CA LEU A 47 -0.93 -16.25 12.97
C LEU A 47 0.40 -16.21 12.22
N THR A 48 1.29 -15.28 12.57
CA THR A 48 2.64 -15.12 11.98
C THR A 48 3.70 -16.06 12.56
N GLU A 49 3.58 -16.46 13.83
CA GLU A 49 4.54 -17.35 14.51
C GLU A 49 4.10 -18.82 14.39
N ASP A 50 4.53 -19.49 13.32
CA ASP A 50 4.04 -20.80 12.91
C ASP A 50 4.35 -21.96 13.88
N ARG A 51 3.31 -22.75 14.19
CA ARG A 51 3.44 -24.15 14.63
C ARG A 51 2.49 -25.03 13.83
N ASN A 52 2.97 -26.20 13.43
CA ASN A 52 2.19 -27.12 12.59
C ASN A 52 0.82 -27.46 13.22
N GLY A 53 -0.25 -27.25 12.45
CA GLY A 53 -1.62 -27.62 12.82
C GLY A 53 -2.45 -26.52 13.49
N ASP A 54 -1.84 -25.44 13.96
CA ASP A 54 -2.52 -24.38 14.73
C ASP A 54 -3.72 -23.77 13.99
N LEU A 55 -3.62 -23.55 12.67
CA LEU A 55 -4.74 -23.08 11.85
C LEU A 55 -5.95 -24.04 11.90
N SER A 56 -5.72 -25.34 11.70
CA SER A 56 -6.78 -26.35 11.78
C SER A 56 -7.37 -26.43 13.20
N HIS A 57 -6.52 -26.35 14.23
CA HIS A 57 -6.93 -26.34 15.64
C HIS A 57 -7.79 -25.11 15.97
N LEU A 58 -7.44 -23.95 15.44
CA LEU A 58 -8.18 -22.72 15.58
C LEU A 58 -9.54 -22.83 14.89
N VAL A 59 -9.60 -23.30 13.64
CA VAL A 59 -10.85 -23.56 12.92
C VAL A 59 -11.78 -24.45 13.74
N HIS A 60 -11.27 -25.57 14.28
CA HIS A 60 -12.08 -26.45 15.15
C HIS A 60 -12.55 -25.77 16.43
N THR A 61 -11.69 -24.95 17.03
CA THR A 61 -12.01 -24.24 18.28
C THR A 61 -13.12 -23.22 18.05
N LEU A 62 -13.02 -22.43 16.98
CA LEU A 62 -14.00 -21.42 16.62
C LEU A 62 -15.31 -22.03 16.12
N ALA A 63 -15.24 -23.10 15.33
CA ALA A 63 -16.44 -23.86 14.92
C ALA A 63 -17.18 -24.44 16.13
N SER A 64 -16.45 -24.87 17.17
CA SER A 64 -17.06 -25.39 18.42
C SER A 64 -17.53 -24.28 19.37
N LYS A 65 -17.05 -23.05 19.21
CA LYS A 65 -17.32 -21.90 20.10
C LYS A 65 -17.56 -20.64 19.27
N LEU A 66 -18.71 -20.60 18.59
CA LEU A 66 -19.09 -19.50 17.70
C LEU A 66 -19.10 -18.12 18.38
N SER A 67 -19.34 -18.07 19.70
CA SER A 67 -19.26 -16.80 20.45
C SER A 67 -17.86 -16.19 20.40
N LEU A 68 -16.79 -16.98 20.39
CA LEU A 68 -15.42 -16.47 20.24
C LEU A 68 -15.15 -16.02 18.80
N ALA A 69 -15.68 -16.74 17.81
CA ALA A 69 -15.54 -16.39 16.41
C ALA A 69 -16.20 -15.04 16.09
N GLN A 70 -17.30 -14.71 16.78
CA GLN A 70 -17.97 -13.41 16.70
C GLN A 70 -17.16 -12.26 17.32
N GLU A 71 -16.16 -12.52 18.16
CA GLU A 71 -15.32 -11.48 18.76
C GLU A 71 -14.17 -11.04 17.86
N VAL A 72 -13.78 -11.87 16.88
CA VAL A 72 -12.67 -11.56 15.97
C VAL A 72 -13.00 -10.34 15.11
N ARG A 73 -12.09 -9.37 15.09
CA ARG A 73 -12.16 -8.12 14.29
C ARG A 73 -10.97 -7.98 13.36
N THR A 74 -9.79 -8.42 13.80
CA THR A 74 -8.56 -8.34 13.02
C THR A 74 -7.93 -9.73 12.91
N LEU A 75 -7.43 -10.06 11.72
CA LEU A 75 -6.77 -11.33 11.44
C LEU A 75 -5.56 -11.10 10.54
N ARG A 76 -4.40 -11.59 10.97
CA ARG A 76 -3.19 -11.67 10.15
C ARG A 76 -2.78 -13.12 9.97
N ILE A 77 -2.50 -13.52 8.73
CA ILE A 77 -2.09 -14.88 8.36
C ILE A 77 -0.87 -14.80 7.45
N THR A 78 0.20 -15.51 7.82
CA THR A 78 1.36 -15.76 6.96
C THR A 78 1.16 -17.01 6.11
N CYS A 79 1.86 -17.11 4.99
CA CYS A 79 1.70 -18.20 4.03
C CYS A 79 2.61 -19.40 4.31
N ALA A 80 3.59 -19.27 5.21
CA ALA A 80 4.63 -20.26 5.54
C ALA A 80 4.15 -21.58 6.18
N TRP A 81 2.84 -21.86 6.18
CA TRP A 81 2.28 -23.09 6.74
C TRP A 81 2.58 -24.29 5.86
N ARG A 82 3.47 -25.18 6.31
CA ARG A 82 3.62 -26.54 5.77
C ARG A 82 3.00 -27.55 6.73
N PRO A 83 1.95 -28.30 6.37
CA PRO A 83 1.25 -29.19 7.29
C PRO A 83 2.01 -30.51 7.39
N THR A 84 3.21 -30.48 7.96
CA THR A 84 4.03 -31.69 8.09
C THR A 84 3.59 -32.57 9.27
N SER A 85 2.82 -32.04 10.23
CA SER A 85 2.29 -32.80 11.37
C SER A 85 1.15 -32.07 12.11
N GLY A 86 0.20 -32.78 12.73
CA GLY A 86 -0.71 -32.15 13.72
C GLY A 86 -1.97 -31.47 13.17
N VAL A 87 -2.28 -31.62 11.88
CA VAL A 87 -3.59 -31.19 11.35
C VAL A 87 -4.70 -31.95 12.05
N ARG A 88 -5.64 -31.21 12.65
CA ARG A 88 -6.85 -31.76 13.22
C ARG A 88 -7.94 -31.71 12.16
N TYR A 89 -8.41 -32.87 11.71
CA TYR A 89 -9.59 -32.96 10.85
C TYR A 89 -10.72 -33.66 11.60
N LYS A 90 -11.87 -33.00 11.72
CA LYS A 90 -13.10 -33.60 12.26
C LYS A 90 -14.19 -33.41 11.21
N GLN A 91 -14.48 -34.50 10.51
CA GLN A 91 -15.34 -34.50 9.32
C GLN A 91 -16.66 -33.74 9.52
N GLU A 92 -17.41 -34.03 10.59
CA GLU A 92 -18.73 -33.42 10.82
C GLU A 92 -18.66 -31.89 10.97
N LEU A 93 -17.71 -31.38 11.75
CA LEU A 93 -17.54 -29.94 11.94
C LEU A 93 -17.00 -29.26 10.68
N THR A 94 -15.98 -29.87 10.06
CA THR A 94 -15.32 -29.29 8.88
C THR A 94 -16.26 -29.23 7.68
N LEU A 95 -17.06 -30.28 7.42
CA LEU A 95 -18.04 -30.28 6.33
C LEU A 95 -19.14 -29.23 6.54
N GLY A 96 -19.62 -29.05 7.77
CA GLY A 96 -20.62 -28.03 8.08
C GLY A 96 -20.13 -26.61 7.78
N VAL A 97 -18.88 -26.30 8.18
CA VAL A 97 -18.26 -24.99 7.88
C VAL A 97 -18.00 -24.83 6.39
N LEU A 98 -17.51 -25.88 5.72
CA LEU A 98 -17.23 -25.86 4.29
C LEU A 98 -18.50 -25.64 3.45
N ALA A 99 -19.59 -26.34 3.77
CA ALA A 99 -20.87 -26.16 3.09
C ALA A 99 -21.40 -24.72 3.25
N ALA A 100 -21.28 -24.15 4.45
CA ALA A 100 -21.62 -22.75 4.70
C ALA A 100 -20.72 -21.77 3.93
N ALA A 101 -19.42 -22.05 3.85
CA ALA A 101 -18.45 -21.22 3.13
C ALA A 101 -18.68 -21.20 1.61
N LEU A 102 -19.05 -22.35 1.03
CA LEU A 102 -19.28 -22.50 -0.41
C LEU A 102 -20.70 -22.12 -0.84
N GLY A 103 -21.65 -22.01 0.10
CA GLY A 103 -23.05 -21.69 -0.19
C GLY A 103 -23.73 -22.69 -1.13
N SER A 104 -23.25 -23.95 -1.16
CA SER A 104 -23.68 -24.97 -2.09
C SER A 104 -23.62 -26.36 -1.45
N ASP A 105 -24.68 -27.14 -1.68
CA ASP A 105 -24.75 -28.56 -1.32
C ASP A 105 -24.18 -29.47 -2.45
N ASP A 106 -23.38 -28.90 -3.36
CA ASP A 106 -22.75 -29.64 -4.45
C ASP A 106 -21.71 -30.62 -3.88
N ASN A 107 -22.11 -31.89 -3.85
CA ASN A 107 -21.31 -32.99 -3.33
C ASN A 107 -19.98 -33.17 -4.07
N GLU A 108 -19.87 -32.82 -5.36
CA GLU A 108 -18.62 -32.96 -6.10
C GLU A 108 -17.61 -31.90 -5.66
N LYS A 109 -18.04 -30.63 -5.52
CA LYS A 109 -17.21 -29.55 -4.98
C LYS A 109 -16.81 -29.82 -3.53
N LEU A 110 -17.75 -30.23 -2.68
CA LEU A 110 -17.47 -30.56 -1.29
C LEU A 110 -16.46 -31.72 -1.17
N SER A 111 -16.56 -32.73 -2.04
CA SER A 111 -15.62 -33.84 -2.07
C SER A 111 -14.22 -33.41 -2.53
N ALA A 112 -14.14 -32.53 -3.53
CA ALA A 112 -12.86 -31.98 -4.00
C ALA A 112 -12.16 -31.20 -2.89
N TRP A 113 -12.84 -30.23 -2.26
CA TRP A 113 -12.30 -29.44 -1.15
C TRP A 113 -11.94 -30.30 0.08
N THR A 114 -12.72 -31.34 0.36
CA THR A 114 -12.41 -32.29 1.44
C THR A 114 -11.11 -33.03 1.20
N ARG A 115 -10.83 -33.44 -0.04
CA ARG A 115 -9.57 -34.08 -0.41
C ARG A 115 -8.38 -33.13 -0.22
N GLU A 116 -8.55 -31.86 -0.59
CA GLU A 116 -7.51 -30.84 -0.39
C GLU A 116 -7.22 -30.59 1.10
N LEU A 117 -8.26 -30.46 1.94
CA LEU A 117 -8.12 -30.29 3.39
C LEU A 117 -7.44 -31.48 4.09
N MET A 118 -7.51 -32.67 3.50
CA MET A 118 -6.79 -33.87 3.95
C MET A 118 -5.39 -34.00 3.32
N GLY A 119 -5.12 -33.25 2.26
CA GLY A 119 -3.82 -33.19 1.62
C GLY A 119 -2.78 -32.52 2.52
N GLN A 120 -1.53 -32.96 2.41
CA GLN A 120 -0.41 -32.42 3.20
C GLN A 120 0.39 -31.33 2.45
N GLU A 121 -0.09 -30.88 1.29
CA GLU A 121 0.68 -30.02 0.39
C GLU A 121 0.11 -28.60 0.25
N VAL A 122 -1.21 -28.41 0.41
CA VAL A 122 -1.87 -27.11 0.14
C VAL A 122 -2.79 -26.71 1.30
N ASN A 123 -2.34 -25.75 2.13
CA ASN A 123 -3.04 -25.33 3.35
C ASN A 123 -4.07 -24.21 3.16
N ASP A 124 -4.08 -23.60 1.99
CA ASP A 124 -4.90 -22.43 1.69
C ASP A 124 -6.41 -22.68 1.90
N ALA A 125 -6.87 -23.93 1.75
CA ALA A 125 -8.25 -24.31 2.05
C ALA A 125 -8.64 -24.12 3.53
N TRP A 126 -7.69 -24.24 4.48
CA TRP A 126 -7.96 -23.98 5.89
C TRP A 126 -8.16 -22.49 6.19
N ILE A 127 -7.51 -21.60 5.43
CA ILE A 127 -7.71 -20.15 5.52
C ILE A 127 -9.16 -19.82 5.15
N VAL A 128 -9.67 -20.40 4.07
CA VAL A 128 -11.07 -20.24 3.64
C VAL A 128 -12.05 -20.65 4.75
N LEU A 129 -11.84 -21.80 5.39
CA LEU A 129 -12.67 -22.24 6.50
C LEU A 129 -12.61 -21.30 7.69
N LEU A 130 -11.42 -20.78 8.02
CA LEU A 130 -11.26 -19.79 9.08
C LEU A 130 -12.06 -18.53 8.74
N LEU A 131 -11.86 -17.94 7.56
CA LEU A 131 -12.54 -16.71 7.15
C LEU A 131 -14.07 -16.85 7.13
N ALA A 132 -14.58 -18.01 6.73
CA ALA A 132 -16.02 -18.30 6.75
C ALA A 132 -16.63 -18.28 8.17
N LEU A 133 -15.83 -18.51 9.22
CA LEU A 133 -16.27 -18.49 10.61
C LEU A 133 -16.29 -17.09 11.24
N LEU A 134 -15.79 -16.05 10.56
CA LEU A 134 -15.53 -14.73 11.14
C LEU A 134 -16.52 -13.68 10.61
N PRO A 135 -17.77 -13.64 11.09
CA PRO A 135 -18.80 -12.76 10.54
C PRO A 135 -18.56 -11.27 10.82
N ASN A 136 -17.70 -10.96 11.80
CA ASN A 136 -17.41 -9.60 12.23
C ASN A 136 -15.99 -9.14 11.89
N LEU A 137 -15.29 -9.83 10.98
CA LEU A 137 -13.96 -9.42 10.56
C LEU A 137 -14.00 -8.05 9.88
N GLU A 138 -13.14 -7.13 10.31
CA GLU A 138 -13.04 -5.75 9.84
C GLU A 138 -11.69 -5.47 9.15
N ASP A 139 -10.62 -6.11 9.60
CA ASP A 139 -9.26 -5.98 9.05
C ASP A 139 -8.64 -7.36 8.80
N LEU A 140 -8.17 -7.57 7.57
CA LEU A 140 -7.55 -8.81 7.13
C LEU A 140 -6.20 -8.54 6.48
N VAL A 141 -5.16 -9.18 6.99
CA VAL A 141 -3.82 -9.20 6.40
C VAL A 141 -3.50 -10.63 5.95
N LEU A 142 -3.22 -10.80 4.66
CA LEU A 142 -2.88 -12.08 4.05
C LEU A 142 -1.52 -11.99 3.37
N GLU A 143 -0.61 -12.87 3.75
CA GLU A 143 0.53 -13.22 2.91
C GLU A 143 0.08 -14.26 1.89
N ILE A 144 0.45 -14.05 0.63
CA ILE A 144 0.04 -14.83 -0.53
C ILE A 144 1.29 -15.49 -1.09
N CYS A 145 1.22 -16.80 -1.34
CA CYS A 145 2.22 -17.52 -2.14
C CYS A 145 1.55 -18.23 -3.32
N ASP A 146 2.34 -18.92 -4.13
CA ASP A 146 1.88 -19.74 -5.27
C ASP A 146 0.78 -20.75 -4.94
N SER A 147 0.69 -21.18 -3.68
CA SER A 147 -0.31 -22.13 -3.19
C SER A 147 -1.66 -21.49 -2.80
N SER A 148 -1.75 -20.16 -2.73
CA SER A 148 -2.89 -19.39 -2.20
C SER A 148 -4.09 -19.23 -3.17
N LYS A 149 -4.27 -20.20 -4.08
CA LYS A 149 -5.24 -20.14 -5.18
C LYS A 149 -6.70 -20.21 -4.70
N TYR A 150 -6.98 -21.01 -3.67
CA TYR A 150 -8.32 -21.24 -3.15
C TYR A 150 -8.87 -20.02 -2.42
N THR A 151 -8.06 -19.36 -1.59
CA THR A 151 -8.46 -18.16 -0.83
C THR A 151 -8.80 -17.04 -1.78
N LEU A 152 -7.95 -16.74 -2.78
CA LEU A 152 -8.22 -15.67 -3.74
C LEU A 152 -9.46 -15.97 -4.61
N GLN A 153 -9.60 -17.20 -5.11
CA GLN A 153 -10.78 -17.60 -5.87
C GLN A 153 -12.06 -17.54 -5.04
N TRP A 154 -12.01 -17.98 -3.78
CA TRP A 154 -13.13 -17.94 -2.86
C TRP A 154 -13.53 -16.51 -2.51
N LEU A 155 -12.56 -15.65 -2.16
CA LEU A 155 -12.77 -14.22 -1.91
C LEU A 155 -13.40 -13.53 -3.13
N GLY A 156 -12.92 -13.82 -4.35
CA GLY A 156 -13.52 -13.31 -5.57
C GLY A 156 -14.96 -13.79 -5.78
N SER A 157 -15.23 -15.06 -5.48
CA SER A 157 -16.56 -15.66 -5.62
C SER A 157 -17.58 -15.09 -4.63
N ILE A 158 -17.21 -14.92 -3.36
CA ILE A 158 -18.11 -14.31 -2.38
C ILE A 158 -18.40 -12.84 -2.72
N ALA A 159 -17.41 -12.12 -3.26
CA ALA A 159 -17.56 -10.73 -3.65
C ALA A 159 -18.48 -10.57 -4.88
N GLN A 160 -18.47 -11.54 -5.80
CA GLN A 160 -19.41 -11.60 -6.92
C GLN A 160 -20.86 -11.88 -6.47
N ASN A 161 -21.05 -12.65 -5.40
CA ASN A 161 -22.38 -12.90 -4.81
C ASN A 161 -22.97 -11.66 -4.11
N GLY A 162 -22.18 -10.59 -3.97
CA GLY A 162 -22.61 -9.29 -3.49
C GLY A 162 -23.17 -9.33 -2.07
N THR A 163 -24.31 -8.69 -1.85
CA THR A 163 -24.98 -8.62 -0.53
C THR A 163 -25.69 -9.90 -0.12
N SER A 164 -25.74 -10.91 -0.99
CA SER A 164 -26.43 -12.18 -0.71
C SER A 164 -25.64 -13.06 0.27
N SER A 165 -24.33 -12.87 0.36
CA SER A 165 -23.49 -13.56 1.34
C SER A 165 -23.26 -12.65 2.56
N PRO A 166 -23.59 -13.10 3.79
CA PRO A 166 -23.25 -12.36 5.00
C PRO A 166 -21.75 -12.46 5.35
N ILE A 167 -21.01 -13.35 4.67
CA ILE A 167 -19.60 -13.65 4.96
C ILE A 167 -18.73 -12.45 4.57
N LEU A 168 -17.84 -12.03 5.49
CA LEU A 168 -16.97 -10.85 5.35
C LEU A 168 -17.73 -9.54 5.03
N SER A 169 -19.02 -9.46 5.36
CA SER A 169 -19.85 -8.28 5.14
C SER A 169 -19.40 -7.05 5.95
N LYS A 170 -18.56 -7.22 6.97
CA LYS A 170 -17.96 -6.14 7.77
C LYS A 170 -16.51 -5.84 7.41
N LEU A 171 -15.91 -6.53 6.44
CA LEU A 171 -14.51 -6.32 6.10
C LEU A 171 -14.33 -4.93 5.50
N ARG A 172 -13.48 -4.12 6.12
CA ARG A 172 -13.20 -2.71 5.75
C ARG A 172 -11.81 -2.55 5.18
N ILE A 173 -10.83 -3.31 5.67
CA ILE A 173 -9.43 -3.23 5.30
C ILE A 173 -8.98 -4.61 4.82
N LEU A 174 -8.36 -4.64 3.65
CA LEU A 174 -7.67 -5.81 3.12
C LEU A 174 -6.23 -5.42 2.80
N THR A 175 -5.28 -6.11 3.43
CA THR A 175 -3.86 -6.02 3.12
C THR A 175 -3.40 -7.35 2.55
N VAL A 176 -2.73 -7.31 1.40
CA VAL A 176 -2.17 -8.48 0.75
C VAL A 176 -0.67 -8.28 0.54
N ASP A 177 0.09 -9.28 0.94
CA ASP A 177 1.54 -9.33 0.76
C ASP A 177 1.86 -10.44 -0.24
N CYS A 178 2.45 -10.09 -1.37
CA CYS A 178 2.81 -11.03 -2.44
C CYS A 178 4.33 -11.19 -2.58
N SER A 179 5.10 -10.90 -1.53
CA SER A 179 6.56 -11.01 -1.55
C SER A 179 7.08 -12.43 -1.83
N ASP A 180 6.30 -13.44 -1.44
CA ASP A 180 6.62 -14.85 -1.61
C ASP A 180 6.20 -15.41 -2.98
N VAL A 181 5.61 -14.58 -3.86
CA VAL A 181 5.28 -14.94 -5.25
C VAL A 181 6.38 -14.43 -6.16
N ASP A 182 7.06 -15.34 -6.84
CA ASP A 182 8.07 -14.99 -7.85
C ASP A 182 7.44 -14.06 -8.90
N GLY A 183 7.97 -12.85 -9.05
CA GLY A 183 7.43 -11.89 -10.02
C GLY A 183 6.33 -10.97 -9.48
N GLY A 184 5.85 -11.18 -8.24
CA GLY A 184 4.66 -10.53 -7.70
C GLY A 184 3.35 -11.11 -8.26
N LEU A 185 2.21 -10.52 -7.88
CA LEU A 185 0.90 -11.02 -8.30
C LEU A 185 0.09 -10.01 -9.10
N SER A 186 -0.54 -10.47 -10.19
CA SER A 186 -1.36 -9.61 -11.05
C SER A 186 -2.52 -8.96 -10.29
N SER A 187 -2.71 -7.66 -10.51
CA SER A 187 -3.81 -6.85 -9.96
C SER A 187 -5.19 -7.43 -10.30
N ALA A 188 -5.30 -8.16 -11.43
CA ALA A 188 -6.51 -8.81 -11.89
C ALA A 188 -7.10 -9.82 -10.89
N HIS A 189 -6.27 -10.45 -10.04
CA HIS A 189 -6.74 -11.37 -9.00
C HIS A 189 -7.53 -10.66 -7.90
N PHE A 190 -7.28 -9.38 -7.69
CA PHE A 190 -7.90 -8.60 -6.61
C PHE A 190 -9.14 -7.82 -7.05
N LEU A 191 -9.28 -7.52 -8.35
CA LEU A 191 -10.43 -6.78 -8.89
C LEU A 191 -11.79 -7.37 -8.42
N PRO A 192 -12.04 -8.69 -8.51
CA PRO A 192 -13.31 -9.24 -8.04
C PRO A 192 -13.54 -8.98 -6.54
N ILE A 193 -12.50 -9.02 -5.73
CA ILE A 193 -12.54 -8.87 -4.27
C ILE A 193 -12.93 -7.43 -3.88
N LEU A 194 -12.58 -6.44 -4.70
CA LEU A 194 -12.98 -5.04 -4.48
C LEU A 194 -14.50 -4.81 -4.51
N ARG A 195 -15.30 -5.81 -4.93
CA ARG A 195 -16.78 -5.77 -4.87
C ARG A 195 -17.34 -5.97 -3.46
N LEU A 196 -16.52 -6.36 -2.49
CA LEU A 196 -16.97 -6.52 -1.11
C LEU A 196 -17.63 -5.23 -0.60
N PRO A 197 -18.86 -5.31 -0.04
CA PRO A 197 -19.72 -4.15 0.12
C PRO A 197 -19.19 -3.12 1.13
N SER A 198 -18.49 -3.59 2.17
CA SER A 198 -17.95 -2.75 3.25
C SER A 198 -16.49 -2.39 3.07
N LEU A 199 -15.82 -2.92 2.04
CA LEU A 199 -14.39 -2.72 1.83
C LEU A 199 -14.13 -1.24 1.48
N ARG A 200 -13.21 -0.60 2.21
CA ARG A 200 -12.85 0.82 2.07
C ARG A 200 -11.39 1.03 1.75
N SER A 201 -10.51 0.17 2.23
CA SER A 201 -9.07 0.28 2.03
C SER A 201 -8.49 -1.01 1.50
N PHE A 202 -7.67 -0.88 0.46
CA PHE A 202 -6.90 -1.96 -0.12
C PHE A 202 -5.41 -1.61 -0.07
N TYR A 203 -4.64 -2.47 0.58
CA TYR A 203 -3.19 -2.36 0.70
C TYR A 203 -2.55 -3.55 0.01
N GLY A 204 -1.60 -3.30 -0.88
CA GLY A 204 -0.89 -4.33 -1.63
C GLY A 204 0.62 -4.17 -1.52
N TYR A 205 1.33 -5.29 -1.41
CA TYR A 205 2.78 -5.35 -1.54
C TYR A 205 3.12 -6.31 -2.68
N MET A 206 4.01 -5.89 -3.61
CA MET A 206 4.37 -6.67 -4.80
C MET A 206 3.18 -7.06 -5.70
N ILE A 207 2.23 -6.14 -5.87
CA ILE A 207 1.18 -6.26 -6.88
C ILE A 207 1.68 -5.70 -8.22
N CYS A 208 1.48 -6.46 -9.29
CA CYS A 208 1.93 -6.12 -10.64
C CYS A 208 0.72 -5.91 -11.57
N ASP A 209 0.85 -5.06 -12.58
CA ASP A 209 -0.19 -4.83 -13.59
C ASP A 209 0.42 -4.72 -14.99
N GLY A 210 -0.09 -5.53 -15.91
CA GLY A 210 0.56 -5.85 -17.17
C GLY A 210 0.70 -7.37 -17.34
N GLY A 211 0.92 -7.80 -18.57
CA GLY A 211 1.07 -9.20 -18.91
C GLY A 211 2.39 -9.82 -18.47
N SER A 212 2.44 -11.15 -18.46
CA SER A 212 3.65 -11.92 -18.11
C SER A 212 4.22 -12.70 -19.30
N SER A 213 3.70 -12.44 -20.50
CA SER A 213 4.17 -13.05 -21.76
C SER A 213 4.67 -11.97 -22.72
N ASP A 214 5.54 -12.35 -23.65
CA ASP A 214 6.11 -11.42 -24.64
C ASP A 214 5.03 -10.77 -25.53
N GLU A 215 3.94 -11.48 -25.83
CA GLU A 215 2.81 -10.95 -26.60
C GLU A 215 2.07 -9.87 -25.81
N GLU A 216 1.71 -10.16 -24.55
CA GLU A 216 1.06 -9.17 -23.70
C GLU A 216 2.00 -8.01 -23.34
N TYR A 217 3.31 -8.24 -23.30
CA TYR A 217 4.32 -7.20 -23.14
C TYR A 217 4.26 -6.20 -24.30
N ALA A 218 4.20 -6.68 -25.54
CA ALA A 218 4.04 -5.82 -26.72
C ALA A 218 2.71 -5.05 -26.69
N GLU A 219 1.61 -5.70 -26.28
CA GLU A 219 0.31 -5.02 -26.09
C GLU A 219 0.38 -3.92 -25.02
N ASP A 220 1.15 -4.14 -23.96
CA ASP A 220 1.35 -3.17 -22.90
C ASP A 220 2.21 -1.99 -23.34
N GLN A 221 3.19 -2.20 -24.23
CA GLN A 221 3.95 -1.09 -24.81
C GLN A 221 3.05 -0.15 -25.60
N ASP A 222 2.12 -0.69 -26.38
CA ASP A 222 1.17 0.07 -27.18
C ASP A 222 -0.07 0.55 -26.38
N PHE A 223 -0.08 0.36 -25.05
CA PHE A 223 -1.22 0.72 -24.20
C PHE A 223 -1.45 2.24 -24.16
N ASP A 224 -2.60 2.66 -24.70
CA ASP A 224 -3.08 4.04 -24.63
C ASP A 224 -4.11 4.21 -23.50
N ALA A 225 -3.65 4.80 -22.39
CA ALA A 225 -4.51 5.12 -21.25
C ALA A 225 -5.64 6.12 -21.58
N ALA A 226 -5.48 6.94 -22.62
CA ALA A 226 -6.47 7.96 -23.00
C ALA A 226 -7.71 7.35 -23.65
N SER A 227 -7.54 6.31 -24.47
CA SER A 227 -8.63 5.58 -25.10
C SER A 227 -9.14 4.39 -24.27
N TYR A 228 -8.40 3.96 -23.26
CA TYR A 228 -8.78 2.83 -22.42
C TYR A 228 -9.99 3.12 -21.52
N VAL A 229 -11.00 2.26 -21.61
CA VAL A 229 -12.16 2.27 -20.71
C VAL A 229 -12.18 0.92 -19.97
N PRO A 230 -11.88 0.91 -18.65
CA PRO A 230 -11.92 -0.31 -17.85
C PRO A 230 -13.31 -0.97 -17.97
N GLY A 231 -13.36 -2.30 -18.15
CA GLY A 231 -14.64 -3.04 -18.21
C GLY A 231 -15.40 -3.08 -16.87
N ASN A 232 -14.80 -2.50 -15.83
CA ASN A 232 -15.10 -2.71 -14.45
C ASN A 232 -15.32 -1.35 -13.73
N VAL A 233 -15.84 -0.33 -14.42
CA VAL A 233 -15.91 1.03 -13.84
C VAL A 233 -16.85 1.13 -12.63
N GLY A 234 -16.36 1.69 -11.52
CA GLY A 234 -17.18 2.25 -10.45
C GLY A 234 -18.07 1.26 -9.71
N TYR A 235 -17.70 -0.02 -9.61
CA TYR A 235 -18.46 -0.98 -8.79
C TYR A 235 -18.00 -0.99 -7.32
N SER A 236 -16.75 -0.62 -7.04
CA SER A 236 -16.12 -0.74 -5.73
C SER A 236 -16.38 0.48 -4.83
N ASN A 237 -16.54 0.18 -3.55
CA ASN A 237 -16.70 1.15 -2.47
C ASN A 237 -15.36 1.55 -1.80
N VAL A 238 -14.25 1.04 -2.31
CA VAL A 238 -12.89 1.36 -1.86
C VAL A 238 -12.58 2.82 -2.19
N THR A 239 -12.01 3.51 -1.20
CA THR A 239 -11.60 4.92 -1.30
C THR A 239 -10.10 5.09 -1.08
N HIS A 240 -9.41 4.10 -0.51
CA HIS A 240 -7.97 4.14 -0.26
C HIS A 240 -7.29 2.95 -0.92
N ILE A 241 -6.34 3.22 -1.81
CA ILE A 241 -5.46 2.24 -2.41
C ILE A 241 -4.03 2.62 -2.08
N ARG A 242 -3.25 1.68 -1.56
CA ARG A 242 -1.82 1.85 -1.35
C ARG A 242 -1.08 0.60 -1.81
N LEU A 243 -0.13 0.79 -2.70
CA LEU A 243 0.66 -0.25 -3.33
C LEU A 243 2.14 0.03 -3.04
N LEU A 244 2.82 -0.94 -2.47
CA LEU A 244 4.23 -0.85 -2.07
C LEU A 244 5.05 -1.91 -2.81
N SER A 245 6.26 -1.54 -3.21
CA SER A 245 7.13 -2.37 -4.06
C SER A 245 6.37 -3.02 -5.22
N SER A 246 5.52 -2.22 -5.88
CA SER A 246 4.56 -2.65 -6.90
C SER A 246 4.93 -2.08 -8.26
N CYS A 247 4.59 -2.74 -9.36
CA CYS A 247 4.85 -2.20 -10.69
C CYS A 247 3.60 -2.22 -11.57
N SER A 248 3.52 -1.31 -12.53
CA SER A 248 2.44 -1.32 -13.51
C SER A 248 2.88 -0.71 -14.81
N ARG A 249 2.66 -1.46 -15.90
CA ARG A 249 2.72 -0.93 -17.25
C ARG A 249 1.45 -0.20 -17.64
N ARG A 250 0.27 -0.59 -17.16
CA ARG A 250 -1.02 0.03 -17.56
C ARG A 250 -1.51 1.14 -16.63
N GLY A 251 -0.67 1.61 -15.71
CA GLY A 251 -1.01 2.66 -14.74
C GLY A 251 -2.08 2.24 -13.71
N PHE A 252 -2.23 0.94 -13.44
CA PHE A 252 -3.28 0.36 -12.60
C PHE A 252 -4.68 0.82 -13.01
N ALA A 253 -4.91 1.02 -14.32
CA ALA A 253 -6.14 1.62 -14.85
C ALA A 253 -7.41 0.88 -14.40
N ASP A 254 -7.37 -0.45 -14.34
CA ASP A 254 -8.48 -1.28 -13.87
C ASP A 254 -8.73 -1.16 -12.37
N LEU A 255 -7.67 -1.02 -11.56
CA LEU A 255 -7.77 -0.90 -10.10
C LEU A 255 -8.31 0.48 -9.70
N ILE A 256 -7.77 1.54 -10.30
CA ILE A 256 -8.23 2.91 -10.10
C ILE A 256 -9.66 3.07 -10.64
N GLY A 257 -9.93 2.51 -11.83
CA GLY A 257 -11.24 2.53 -12.49
C GLY A 257 -12.33 1.78 -11.74
N ALA A 258 -11.98 0.73 -10.98
CA ALA A 258 -12.94 -0.04 -10.18
C ALA A 258 -13.65 0.78 -9.10
N THR A 259 -12.99 1.79 -8.56
CA THR A 259 -13.50 2.59 -7.43
C THR A 259 -14.53 3.63 -7.87
N LYS A 260 -15.49 3.94 -7.00
CA LYS A 260 -16.53 4.97 -7.26
C LYS A 260 -16.07 6.40 -6.96
N ALA A 261 -15.24 6.54 -5.93
CA ALA A 261 -14.88 7.82 -5.32
C ALA A 261 -13.54 7.64 -4.62
N LEU A 262 -12.45 7.51 -5.38
CA LEU A 262 -11.12 7.34 -4.81
C LEU A 262 -10.72 8.62 -4.08
N GLU A 263 -10.25 8.48 -2.84
CA GLU A 263 -9.81 9.59 -1.98
C GLU A 263 -8.28 9.58 -1.80
N SER A 264 -7.65 8.41 -1.80
CA SER A 264 -6.20 8.28 -1.64
C SER A 264 -5.65 7.20 -2.57
N PHE A 265 -4.63 7.57 -3.35
CA PHE A 265 -3.84 6.65 -4.15
C PHE A 265 -2.36 6.84 -3.85
N ILE A 266 -1.71 5.80 -3.34
CA ILE A 266 -0.29 5.80 -3.02
C ILE A 266 0.37 4.63 -3.74
N LEU A 267 1.35 4.92 -4.58
CA LEU A 267 2.18 3.93 -5.24
C LEU A 267 3.65 4.20 -4.90
N GLU A 268 4.29 3.19 -4.33
CA GLU A 268 5.74 3.07 -4.32
C GLU A 268 6.13 2.01 -5.36
N HIS A 269 6.61 2.51 -6.49
CA HIS A 269 6.97 1.70 -7.65
C HIS A 269 8.28 0.97 -7.41
N ALA A 270 8.33 -0.33 -7.67
CA ALA A 270 9.58 -1.10 -7.71
C ALA A 270 9.82 -1.65 -9.12
N GLN A 271 11.07 -1.94 -9.44
CA GLN A 271 11.45 -2.61 -10.67
C GLN A 271 10.70 -3.95 -10.80
N ASN A 272 10.27 -4.30 -12.02
CA ASN A 272 9.63 -5.58 -12.26
C ASN A 272 10.67 -6.72 -12.20
N PRO A 273 10.64 -7.61 -11.20
CA PRO A 273 11.64 -8.67 -11.10
C PRO A 273 11.54 -9.70 -12.24
N SER A 274 10.41 -9.75 -12.96
CA SER A 274 10.22 -10.65 -14.11
C SER A 274 10.84 -10.09 -15.41
N TYR A 275 11.04 -8.77 -15.49
CA TYR A 275 11.56 -8.09 -16.68
C TYR A 275 12.52 -6.99 -16.26
N ALA A 276 13.80 -7.35 -16.12
CA ALA A 276 14.85 -6.43 -15.66
C ALA A 276 15.08 -5.22 -16.57
N ASP A 277 14.59 -5.27 -17.82
CA ASP A 277 14.68 -4.16 -18.78
C ASP A 277 13.51 -3.15 -18.66
N ASP A 278 12.50 -3.43 -17.81
CA ASP A 278 11.29 -2.63 -17.58
C ASP A 278 11.37 -1.98 -16.18
N GLU A 279 12.31 -1.04 -16.04
CA GLU A 279 12.60 -0.36 -14.77
C GLU A 279 11.77 0.92 -14.56
N GLU A 280 10.93 1.29 -15.54
CA GLU A 280 10.36 2.62 -15.63
C GLU A 280 8.92 2.70 -15.11
N ILE A 281 8.63 3.83 -14.47
CA ILE A 281 7.27 4.21 -14.10
C ILE A 281 6.64 5.03 -15.22
N TYR A 282 5.70 4.43 -15.96
CA TYR A 282 4.91 5.11 -16.98
C TYR A 282 3.84 6.04 -16.36
N VAL A 283 4.26 7.18 -15.81
CA VAL A 283 3.40 8.08 -15.03
C VAL A 283 2.24 8.70 -15.82
N SER A 284 2.43 9.00 -17.11
CA SER A 284 1.37 9.54 -17.97
C SER A 284 0.14 8.63 -18.04
N ARG A 285 0.33 7.32 -17.90
CA ARG A 285 -0.75 6.32 -17.94
C ARG A 285 -1.69 6.39 -16.73
N TYR A 286 -1.27 7.02 -15.63
CA TYR A 286 -2.10 7.16 -14.43
C TYR A 286 -3.13 8.29 -14.54
N TYR A 287 -2.86 9.31 -15.37
CA TYR A 287 -3.66 10.53 -15.38
C TYR A 287 -5.11 10.31 -15.80
N HIS A 288 -5.34 9.55 -16.88
CA HIS A 288 -6.68 9.30 -17.40
C HIS A 288 -7.57 8.51 -16.42
N PRO A 289 -7.10 7.41 -15.80
CA PRO A 289 -7.81 6.76 -14.71
C PRO A 289 -8.10 7.69 -13.52
N LEU A 290 -7.11 8.47 -13.08
CA LEU A 290 -7.24 9.39 -11.94
C LEU A 290 -8.23 10.53 -12.21
N ARG A 291 -8.36 10.97 -13.47
CA ARG A 291 -9.25 12.06 -13.87
C ARG A 291 -10.71 11.83 -13.48
N ARG A 292 -11.14 10.56 -13.38
CA ARG A 292 -12.50 10.20 -12.92
C ARG A 292 -12.77 10.62 -11.47
N HIS A 293 -11.71 10.77 -10.67
CA HIS A 293 -11.76 11.06 -9.24
C HIS A 293 -11.38 12.51 -8.92
N GLN A 294 -11.44 13.43 -9.89
CA GLN A 294 -11.11 14.86 -9.71
C GLN A 294 -11.86 15.54 -8.55
N ALA A 295 -13.08 15.09 -8.24
CA ALA A 295 -13.90 15.64 -7.17
C ALA A 295 -13.69 14.96 -5.80
N THR A 296 -12.97 13.84 -5.74
CA THR A 296 -12.86 13.01 -4.53
C THR A 296 -11.42 12.75 -4.09
N LEU A 297 -10.46 12.73 -5.02
CA LEU A 297 -9.07 12.43 -4.75
C LEU A 297 -8.43 13.54 -3.92
N GLN A 298 -7.98 13.19 -2.72
CA GLN A 298 -7.37 14.07 -1.73
C GLN A 298 -5.86 13.88 -1.62
N THR A 299 -5.39 12.63 -1.78
CA THR A 299 -3.97 12.29 -1.66
C THR A 299 -3.51 11.51 -2.89
N LEU A 300 -2.46 11.99 -3.54
CA LEU A 300 -1.78 11.29 -4.62
C LEU A 300 -0.28 11.21 -4.31
N THR A 301 0.26 10.00 -4.32
CA THR A 301 1.71 9.77 -4.23
C THR A 301 2.09 8.76 -5.30
N LEU A 302 2.96 9.17 -6.23
CA LEU A 302 3.63 8.26 -7.16
C LEU A 302 5.13 8.46 -6.96
N THR A 303 5.79 7.46 -6.40
CA THR A 303 7.22 7.49 -6.09
C THR A 303 7.84 6.18 -6.52
N HIS A 304 9.15 6.17 -6.76
CA HIS A 304 9.91 4.94 -6.96
C HIS A 304 10.52 4.51 -5.61
N GLU A 305 10.67 3.22 -5.33
CA GLU A 305 11.28 2.72 -4.09
C GLU A 305 12.69 3.31 -3.91
N SER A 306 13.45 3.41 -5.01
CA SER A 306 14.75 4.10 -5.06
C SER A 306 14.71 5.57 -4.63
N THR A 307 13.57 6.27 -4.74
CA THR A 307 13.50 7.69 -4.32
C THR A 307 13.66 7.87 -2.82
N ASN A 308 13.56 6.80 -2.04
CA ASN A 308 13.84 6.81 -0.61
C ASN A 308 15.31 6.45 -0.30
N TYR A 309 16.11 6.04 -1.30
CA TYR A 309 17.49 5.58 -1.12
C TYR A 309 18.49 6.38 -1.95
N TYR A 310 19.51 6.94 -1.30
CA TYR A 310 20.50 7.79 -1.96
C TYR A 310 21.31 7.07 -3.06
N SER A 311 21.47 5.75 -2.97
CA SER A 311 22.32 4.93 -3.87
C SER A 311 21.67 4.56 -5.20
N CYS A 312 20.36 4.82 -5.35
CA CYS A 312 19.55 4.29 -6.45
C CYS A 312 18.87 5.42 -7.27
N TYR A 313 19.27 6.68 -7.06
CA TYR A 313 18.91 7.80 -7.93
C TYR A 313 19.64 7.66 -9.27
N GLN A 314 18.96 7.09 -10.28
CA GLN A 314 19.40 7.13 -11.67
C GLN A 314 18.39 7.97 -12.46
N GLY A 315 18.89 8.78 -13.39
CA GLY A 315 18.09 9.71 -14.17
C GLY A 315 16.97 8.98 -14.89
N HIS A 316 15.73 9.37 -14.57
CA HIS A 316 14.53 8.81 -15.19
C HIS A 316 14.19 9.60 -16.45
N GLU A 317 13.57 8.94 -17.42
CA GLU A 317 12.99 9.61 -18.59
C GLU A 317 11.91 10.63 -18.18
N TYR A 318 11.79 11.68 -18.99
CA TYR A 318 10.89 12.81 -18.76
C TYR A 318 9.46 12.47 -19.18
N ASP A 319 8.76 11.66 -18.39
CA ASP A 319 7.34 11.38 -18.64
C ASP A 319 6.45 12.35 -17.84
N TYR A 320 5.73 13.24 -18.54
CA TYR A 320 4.83 14.20 -17.91
C TYR A 320 3.47 13.57 -17.61
N ILE A 321 3.04 13.64 -16.35
CA ILE A 321 1.79 13.00 -15.93
C ILE A 321 0.54 13.69 -16.50
N GLY A 322 0.51 15.03 -16.55
CA GLY A 322 -0.70 15.80 -16.88
C GLY A 322 -1.09 16.84 -15.82
N SER A 323 -2.08 17.66 -16.14
CA SER A 323 -2.48 18.81 -15.29
C SER A 323 -3.46 18.43 -14.18
N PHE A 324 -3.09 18.69 -12.92
CA PHE A 324 -3.97 18.49 -11.77
C PHE A 324 -4.88 19.68 -11.46
N ALA A 325 -4.87 20.76 -12.26
CA ALA A 325 -5.65 21.97 -11.96
C ALA A 325 -7.16 21.72 -11.78
N GLY A 326 -7.69 20.69 -12.46
CA GLY A 326 -9.10 20.27 -12.34
C GLY A 326 -9.44 19.44 -11.09
N PHE A 327 -8.45 19.02 -10.29
CA PHE A 327 -8.66 18.17 -9.11
C PHE A 327 -9.06 19.01 -7.89
N SER A 328 -10.34 19.34 -7.80
CA SER A 328 -10.91 20.21 -6.76
C SER A 328 -10.77 19.73 -5.31
N ALA A 329 -10.49 18.44 -5.08
CA ALA A 329 -10.37 17.87 -3.74
C ALA A 329 -8.92 17.57 -3.33
N LEU A 330 -7.94 17.71 -4.23
CA LEU A 330 -6.56 17.27 -4.01
C LEU A 330 -5.87 18.19 -2.99
N LYS A 331 -5.41 17.62 -1.88
CA LYS A 331 -4.76 18.31 -0.76
C LYS A 331 -3.29 17.98 -0.65
N GLU A 332 -2.90 16.75 -0.97
CA GLU A 332 -1.52 16.28 -0.88
C GLU A 332 -1.11 15.64 -2.21
N LEU A 333 0.00 16.14 -2.77
CA LEU A 333 0.60 15.65 -4.01
C LEU A 333 2.08 15.38 -3.78
N ARG A 334 2.50 14.14 -4.05
CA ARG A 334 3.91 13.72 -4.06
C ARG A 334 4.26 13.06 -5.38
N LEU A 335 5.20 13.63 -6.11
CA LEU A 335 5.70 13.19 -7.42
C LEU A 335 7.19 13.50 -7.56
N GLN A 336 7.84 12.97 -8.59
CA GLN A 336 9.16 13.47 -8.96
C GLN A 336 9.07 14.76 -9.79
N VAL A 337 10.11 15.61 -9.72
CA VAL A 337 10.21 16.87 -10.49
C VAL A 337 10.09 16.64 -12.01
N PRO A 338 10.71 15.62 -12.63
CA PRO A 338 10.53 15.34 -14.05
C PRO A 338 9.08 15.04 -14.46
N GLN A 339 8.25 14.60 -13.51
CA GLN A 339 6.91 14.09 -13.80
C GLN A 339 5.82 15.16 -13.72
N ILE A 340 6.09 16.27 -13.02
CA ILE A 340 5.09 17.31 -12.75
C ILE A 340 5.08 18.44 -13.79
N LEU A 341 6.23 18.73 -14.41
CA LEU A 341 6.34 19.71 -15.49
C LEU A 341 6.58 18.99 -16.82
N ASP A 342 6.11 19.59 -17.90
CA ASP A 342 6.33 19.14 -19.28
C ASP A 342 7.66 19.74 -19.74
N TRP A 343 8.74 19.00 -19.51
CA TRP A 343 10.09 19.43 -19.84
C TRP A 343 10.35 19.35 -21.34
N ASP A 344 11.17 20.27 -21.86
CA ASP A 344 11.65 20.14 -23.23
C ASP A 344 12.68 18.99 -23.34
N GLU A 345 12.53 18.17 -24.37
CA GLU A 345 13.36 16.99 -24.60
C GLU A 345 14.64 17.33 -25.38
N ASP A 346 14.85 18.59 -25.74
CA ASP A 346 16.02 19.04 -26.51
C ASP A 346 17.32 18.76 -25.72
N TRP A 347 18.04 17.73 -26.17
CA TRP A 347 19.22 17.13 -25.54
C TRP A 347 20.45 18.04 -25.37
N ASP A 348 20.44 19.23 -25.97
CA ASP A 348 21.62 20.11 -26.07
C ASP A 348 21.63 21.29 -25.06
N ASP A 349 20.56 21.50 -24.28
CA ASP A 349 20.47 22.60 -23.32
C ASP A 349 20.78 22.16 -21.87
N LEU A 350 21.79 22.80 -21.27
CA LEU A 350 22.16 22.63 -19.85
C LEU A 350 21.11 23.20 -18.88
N ASP A 351 20.22 24.05 -19.36
CA ASP A 351 19.07 24.60 -18.64
C ASP A 351 17.79 24.13 -19.33
N LYS A 352 17.18 23.05 -18.82
CA LYS A 352 15.92 22.56 -19.37
C LYS A 352 14.80 23.56 -19.09
N SER A 353 14.09 23.94 -20.14
CA SER A 353 12.87 24.74 -20.02
C SER A 353 11.64 23.83 -19.92
N SER A 354 10.59 24.31 -19.25
CA SER A 354 9.30 23.61 -19.19
C SER A 354 8.25 24.34 -20.04
N LYS A 355 7.41 23.58 -20.74
CA LYS A 355 6.30 24.11 -21.56
C LYS A 355 5.15 24.65 -20.72
N ASN A 356 5.06 24.21 -19.46
CA ASN A 356 4.06 24.61 -18.48
C ASN A 356 4.74 25.07 -17.18
N THR A 357 3.95 25.68 -16.30
CA THR A 357 4.40 26.10 -14.96
C THR A 357 3.62 25.38 -13.87
N LEU A 358 4.12 25.41 -12.63
CA LEU A 358 3.38 24.90 -11.47
C LEU A 358 2.00 25.57 -11.32
N SER A 359 1.88 26.85 -11.67
CA SER A 359 0.62 27.60 -11.67
C SER A 359 -0.44 27.06 -12.64
N ASP A 360 -0.02 26.39 -13.71
CA ASP A 360 -0.91 25.79 -14.72
C ASP A 360 -1.30 24.35 -14.36
N VAL A 361 -0.49 23.68 -13.56
CA VAL A 361 -0.61 22.24 -13.24
C VAL A 361 -1.26 22.00 -11.90
N LEU A 362 -0.96 22.82 -10.88
CA LEU A 362 -1.40 22.54 -9.51
C LEU A 362 -2.86 22.98 -9.26
N PRO A 363 -3.63 22.19 -8.47
CA PRO A 363 -4.98 22.58 -8.08
C PRO A 363 -4.99 23.60 -6.94
N SER A 364 -5.99 24.49 -6.96
CA SER A 364 -6.18 25.50 -5.91
C SER A 364 -6.46 24.95 -4.50
N SER A 365 -6.89 23.68 -4.39
CA SER A 365 -7.14 22.98 -3.13
C SER A 365 -5.88 22.43 -2.47
N LEU A 366 -4.74 22.43 -3.17
CA LEU A 366 -3.50 21.79 -2.71
C LEU A 366 -2.98 22.46 -1.43
N GLN A 367 -2.67 21.64 -0.44
CA GLN A 367 -2.14 22.06 0.86
C GLN A 367 -0.68 21.68 1.06
N ARG A 368 -0.28 20.52 0.52
CA ARG A 368 1.04 19.93 0.69
C ARG A 368 1.57 19.45 -0.67
N LEU A 369 2.73 19.96 -1.06
CA LEU A 369 3.45 19.53 -2.26
C LEU A 369 4.79 18.93 -1.84
N ILE A 370 5.06 17.69 -2.27
CA ILE A 370 6.32 17.01 -2.06
C ILE A 370 6.91 16.68 -3.43
N LEU A 371 8.10 17.18 -3.72
CA LEU A 371 8.80 16.94 -4.96
C LEU A 371 10.07 16.12 -4.68
N ASP A 372 10.11 14.89 -5.18
CA ASP A 372 11.31 14.07 -5.20
C ASP A 372 12.09 14.34 -6.51
N GLY A 373 13.32 13.86 -6.67
CA GLY A 373 13.95 13.89 -7.99
C GLY A 373 14.56 15.23 -8.42
N LEU A 374 14.85 16.17 -7.50
CA LEU A 374 15.43 17.46 -7.91
C LEU A 374 16.88 17.28 -8.37
N GLU A 375 17.13 17.66 -9.63
CA GLU A 375 18.45 17.65 -10.27
C GLU A 375 18.88 19.08 -10.63
N ARG A 376 20.17 19.26 -10.96
CA ARG A 376 20.76 20.57 -11.27
C ARG A 376 20.03 21.26 -12.44
N GLU A 377 19.72 20.48 -13.47
CA GLU A 377 19.10 20.93 -14.72
C GLU A 377 17.70 21.54 -14.49
N HIS A 378 17.03 21.16 -13.39
CA HIS A 378 15.67 21.61 -13.07
C HIS A 378 15.64 22.91 -12.25
N LEU A 379 16.77 23.32 -11.65
CA LEU A 379 16.80 24.38 -10.63
C LEU A 379 16.22 25.71 -11.13
N THR A 380 16.64 26.15 -12.31
CA THR A 380 16.25 27.45 -12.90
C THR A 380 14.76 27.50 -13.21
N ALA A 381 14.25 26.49 -13.92
CA ALA A 381 12.84 26.41 -14.32
C ALA A 381 11.90 26.18 -13.13
N LEU A 382 12.30 25.33 -12.18
CA LEU A 382 11.51 25.06 -10.98
C LEU A 382 11.43 26.30 -10.09
N PHE A 383 12.55 27.01 -9.89
CA PHE A 383 12.55 28.27 -9.14
C PHE A 383 11.61 29.30 -9.78
N SER A 384 11.71 29.49 -11.10
CA SER A 384 10.85 30.42 -11.84
C SER A 384 9.37 30.04 -11.73
N SER A 385 9.06 28.75 -11.74
CA SER A 385 7.68 28.25 -11.55
C SER A 385 7.15 28.50 -10.14
N PHE A 386 7.98 28.35 -9.09
CA PHE A 386 7.60 28.72 -7.72
C PHE A 386 7.44 30.22 -7.56
N GLU A 387 8.29 31.01 -8.21
CA GLU A 387 8.18 32.46 -8.23
C GLU A 387 6.83 32.88 -8.84
N ASP A 388 6.42 32.33 -9.98
CA ASP A 388 5.10 32.61 -10.57
C ASP A 388 3.93 32.14 -9.67
N LEU A 389 4.06 30.97 -9.05
CA LEU A 389 3.02 30.41 -8.17
C LEU A 389 2.78 31.26 -6.91
N LEU A 390 3.86 31.79 -6.34
CA LEU A 390 3.86 32.47 -5.03
C LEU A 390 3.85 34.01 -5.17
N SER A 391 4.34 34.56 -6.28
CA SER A 391 4.41 36.01 -6.51
C SER A 391 3.11 36.56 -7.07
N GLY A 392 2.35 37.24 -6.22
CA GLY A 392 1.21 38.05 -6.64
C GLY A 392 0.08 38.01 -5.62
N GLY A 393 -0.59 39.14 -5.39
CA GLY A 393 -1.68 39.29 -4.40
C GLY A 393 -2.93 38.44 -4.63
N LYS A 394 -2.86 37.43 -5.50
CA LYS A 394 -3.83 36.35 -5.70
C LYS A 394 -3.05 35.05 -5.94
N HIS A 395 -2.59 34.41 -4.87
CA HIS A 395 -2.01 33.07 -4.93
C HIS A 395 -2.93 32.13 -5.74
N ARG A 396 -2.41 31.47 -6.78
CA ARG A 396 -3.18 30.50 -7.58
C ARG A 396 -3.46 29.22 -6.80
N CYS A 397 -2.57 28.88 -5.88
CA CYS A 397 -2.76 27.84 -4.87
C CYS A 397 -2.88 28.48 -3.48
N PRO A 398 -4.02 29.11 -3.14
CA PRO A 398 -4.18 29.84 -1.89
C PRO A 398 -4.18 28.94 -0.65
N SER A 399 -4.38 27.63 -0.84
CA SER A 399 -4.43 26.65 0.25
C SER A 399 -3.06 26.05 0.57
N LEU A 400 -2.02 26.37 -0.21
CA LEU A 400 -0.70 25.76 -0.06
C LEU A 400 -0.07 26.23 1.24
N THR A 401 0.31 25.26 2.08
CA THR A 401 0.89 25.53 3.41
C THR A 401 2.25 24.87 3.59
N TYR A 402 2.57 23.86 2.77
CA TYR A 402 3.76 23.04 2.92
C TYR A 402 4.35 22.67 1.56
N VAL A 403 5.64 22.93 1.39
CA VAL A 403 6.45 22.50 0.24
C VAL A 403 7.68 21.77 0.75
N GLU A 404 7.88 20.55 0.28
CA GLU A 404 9.06 19.76 0.55
C GLU A 404 9.72 19.36 -0.77
N VAL A 405 11.03 19.56 -0.86
CA VAL A 405 11.83 19.11 -2.00
C VAL A 405 12.88 18.15 -1.49
N LYS A 406 12.98 16.98 -2.14
CA LYS A 406 13.91 15.92 -1.81
C LYS A 406 14.83 15.59 -2.97
N GLY A 407 16.04 15.16 -2.64
CA GLY A 407 17.03 14.74 -3.62
C GLY A 407 18.37 14.42 -2.97
N ASN A 408 19.41 14.40 -3.79
CA ASN A 408 20.77 14.06 -3.40
C ASN A 408 21.73 15.11 -3.96
N TRP A 409 22.22 16.00 -3.10
CA TRP A 409 22.93 17.22 -3.52
C TRP A 409 24.26 17.42 -2.80
N MET A 410 24.79 16.34 -2.24
CA MET A 410 26.03 16.37 -1.49
C MET A 410 27.22 16.08 -2.39
N HIS A 411 28.37 16.69 -2.06
CA HIS A 411 29.63 16.34 -2.70
C HIS A 411 29.97 14.87 -2.44
N VAL A 412 29.77 13.99 -3.43
CA VAL A 412 30.11 12.55 -3.33
C VAL A 412 31.59 12.33 -2.99
N HIS A 413 32.48 13.27 -3.35
CA HIS A 413 33.89 13.23 -2.96
C HIS A 413 34.16 13.59 -1.48
N GLN A 414 33.19 14.17 -0.78
CA GLN A 414 33.20 14.37 0.67
C GLN A 414 32.31 13.33 1.39
N SER A 415 31.48 12.61 0.65
CA SER A 415 30.72 11.45 1.12
C SER A 415 31.69 10.35 1.56
N THR A 416 31.48 9.91 2.79
CA THR A 416 32.34 8.99 3.53
C THR A 416 32.15 7.52 3.18
N GLU A 417 31.76 7.16 1.95
CA GLU A 417 31.79 5.74 1.56
C GLU A 417 33.19 5.13 1.76
N GLU A 418 34.25 5.94 1.70
CA GLU A 418 35.64 5.55 1.97
C GLU A 418 36.14 5.83 3.42
N SER A 419 35.38 6.53 4.27
CA SER A 419 35.85 6.90 5.62
C SER A 419 35.30 5.98 6.71
N ASN A 420 36.20 5.28 7.41
CA ASN A 420 35.90 4.43 8.55
C ASN A 420 35.59 5.21 9.86
N ALA A 421 35.44 6.53 9.80
CA ALA A 421 35.19 7.36 10.98
C ALA A 421 33.80 7.09 11.59
N LYS A 422 33.73 7.03 12.92
CA LYS A 422 32.48 6.89 13.70
C LYS A 422 32.44 7.94 14.81
N PRO A 423 31.44 8.84 14.87
CA PRO A 423 30.36 9.02 13.89
C PRO A 423 30.88 9.56 12.55
N ARG A 424 30.16 9.26 11.48
CA ARG A 424 30.46 9.73 10.12
C ARG A 424 30.18 11.23 10.02
N PRO A 425 31.09 12.04 9.45
CA PRO A 425 30.85 13.46 9.20
C PRO A 425 29.73 13.65 8.17
N ILE A 426 28.95 14.73 8.32
CA ILE A 426 27.91 15.13 7.38
C ILE A 426 28.56 15.96 6.25
N PRO A 427 28.44 15.56 4.98
CA PRO A 427 29.03 16.30 3.86
C PRO A 427 28.36 17.67 3.65
N ALA A 428 29.07 18.58 2.97
CA ALA A 428 28.51 19.86 2.60
C ALA A 428 27.60 19.74 1.36
N MET A 429 26.51 20.50 1.36
CA MET A 429 25.61 20.66 0.22
C MET A 429 26.32 21.46 -0.89
N LEU A 430 26.11 21.05 -2.14
CA LEU A 430 26.57 21.78 -3.32
C LEU A 430 26.02 23.23 -3.31
N GLU A 431 26.86 24.20 -3.68
CA GLU A 431 26.55 25.64 -3.59
C GLU A 431 25.27 26.02 -4.34
N GLU A 432 25.03 25.45 -5.51
CA GLU A 432 23.85 25.73 -6.35
C GLU A 432 22.52 25.37 -5.63
N PHE A 433 22.51 24.25 -4.89
CA PHE A 433 21.33 23.82 -4.14
C PHE A 433 21.18 24.59 -2.82
N ALA A 434 22.30 25.03 -2.23
CA ALA A 434 22.27 25.93 -1.09
C ALA A 434 21.67 27.30 -1.48
N ASP A 435 22.08 27.85 -2.63
CA ASP A 435 21.52 29.08 -3.18
C ASP A 435 20.04 28.93 -3.53
N PHE A 436 19.67 27.81 -4.17
CA PHE A 436 18.27 27.48 -4.45
C PHE A 436 17.44 27.44 -3.17
N LYS A 437 17.93 26.75 -2.12
CA LYS A 437 17.28 26.67 -0.81
C LYS A 437 16.96 28.05 -0.25
N VAL A 438 17.99 28.92 -0.17
CA VAL A 438 17.85 30.25 0.43
C VAL A 438 16.82 31.08 -0.33
N LYS A 439 16.86 31.07 -1.67
CA LYS A 439 15.91 31.84 -2.48
C LYS A 439 14.48 31.34 -2.30
N LEU A 440 14.26 30.02 -2.33
CA LEU A 440 12.92 29.45 -2.21
C LEU A 440 12.36 29.59 -0.79
N GLU A 441 13.19 29.43 0.24
CA GLU A 441 12.81 29.65 1.65
C GLU A 441 12.31 31.08 1.88
N LEU A 442 12.96 32.09 1.26
CA LEU A 442 12.50 33.48 1.30
C LEU A 442 11.14 33.67 0.62
N LEU A 443 10.94 33.09 -0.57
CA LEU A 443 9.66 33.16 -1.30
C LEU A 443 8.51 32.49 -0.55
N CYS A 444 8.75 31.29 -0.02
CA CYS A 444 7.77 30.54 0.77
C CYS A 444 7.42 31.28 2.06
N SER A 445 8.43 31.78 2.79
CA SER A 445 8.22 32.55 4.04
C SER A 445 7.41 33.81 3.80
N ALA A 446 7.66 34.54 2.70
CA ALA A 446 6.89 35.73 2.33
C ALA A 446 5.40 35.41 2.05
N SER A 447 5.10 34.18 1.67
CA SER A 447 3.76 33.67 1.38
C SER A 447 3.12 32.88 2.53
N GLY A 448 3.81 32.75 3.67
CA GLY A 448 3.34 31.96 4.82
C GLY A 448 3.36 30.44 4.59
N VAL A 449 4.16 29.96 3.64
CA VAL A 449 4.32 28.54 3.29
C VAL A 449 5.54 27.98 4.03
N GLU A 450 5.38 26.84 4.68
CA GLU A 450 6.50 26.09 5.29
C GLU A 450 7.29 25.38 4.19
N PHE A 451 8.62 25.55 4.20
CA PHE A 451 9.51 24.97 3.19
C PHE A 451 10.58 24.08 3.84
N HIS A 452 10.74 22.87 3.30
CA HIS A 452 11.80 21.94 3.67
C HIS A 452 12.57 21.47 2.45
N LEU A 453 13.91 21.53 2.53
CA LEU A 453 14.80 20.90 1.57
C LEU A 453 15.53 19.75 2.28
N ARG A 454 15.26 18.52 1.86
CA ARG A 454 15.75 17.31 2.52
C ARG A 454 16.70 16.53 1.62
N ASP A 455 17.90 16.33 2.11
CA ASP A 455 18.93 15.57 1.43
C ASP A 455 18.94 14.13 1.95
N LEU A 456 18.61 13.18 1.06
CA LEU A 456 18.47 11.77 1.42
C LEU A 456 19.79 11.14 1.85
N HIS A 457 20.92 11.65 1.36
CA HIS A 457 22.24 11.15 1.73
C HIS A 457 22.60 11.55 3.17
N VAL A 458 22.22 12.77 3.60
CA VAL A 458 22.41 13.22 4.99
C VAL A 458 21.56 12.40 5.96
N GLU A 459 20.33 12.09 5.57
CA GLU A 459 19.40 11.32 6.41
C GLU A 459 19.91 9.90 6.64
N ASP A 460 20.39 9.23 5.60
CA ASP A 460 21.03 7.91 5.70
C ASP A 460 22.26 7.96 6.63
N ILE A 461 23.12 8.98 6.51
CA ILE A 461 24.28 9.15 7.40
C ILE A 461 23.82 9.34 8.86
N MET A 462 22.80 10.17 9.09
CA MET A 462 22.26 10.42 10.42
C MET A 462 21.68 9.16 11.03
N GLU A 463 20.95 8.36 10.25
CA GLU A 463 20.39 7.09 10.70
C GLU A 463 21.50 6.07 11.04
N LYS A 464 22.50 5.91 10.16
CA LYS A 464 23.67 5.06 10.42
C LYS A 464 24.44 5.51 11.67
N ASN A 465 24.57 6.80 11.90
CA ASN A 465 25.23 7.34 13.09
C ASN A 465 24.47 7.04 14.38
N ARG A 466 23.12 7.03 14.36
CA ARG A 466 22.30 6.67 15.52
C ARG A 466 22.52 5.22 15.96
N LEU A 467 22.85 4.31 15.04
CA LEU A 467 23.16 2.91 15.36
C LEU A 467 24.50 2.73 16.11
N TYR A 468 25.34 3.77 16.18
CA TYR A 468 26.63 3.73 16.89
C TYR A 468 26.62 4.43 18.26
N THR A 469 25.51 5.04 18.64
CA THR A 469 25.24 5.64 19.96
C THR A 469 24.31 4.76 20.76
#